data_AF-A0A3R6ZVU2-F1
#
_entry.id   AF-A0A3R6ZVU2-F1
#
_cell.length_a   1.000
_cell.length_b   1.000
_cell.length_c   1.000
_cell.angle_alpha   90.00
_cell.angle_beta   90.00
_cell.angle_gamma   90.00
#
_symmetry.space_group_name_H-M   'P 1'
#
loop_
_entity.id
_entity.type
_entity.pdbx_description
1 polymer ?
#
loop_
_entity_poly.entity_id
_entity_poly.type
_entity_poly.pdbx_seq_one_letter_code
_entity_poly.pdbx_strand_id
1 'polypeptide(L)'
;MGRLIVGIIIAFIGFVLVWKTEWFILNVGRIDWAEQHLGTEGGSRLAYKVLGTLIILAGLMYATDLSDNFMSWFVEGVFKTGKK
;
A
#
# COMPACT_ATOMS: atom_id res chain seq x y z
N MET A 1 12.39 -18.29 -6.43
CA MET A 1 11.88 -18.79 -5.13
C MET A 1 11.98 -17.75 -4.01
N GLY A 2 13.13 -17.10 -3.77
CA GLY A 2 13.28 -16.10 -2.67
C GLY A 2 12.34 -14.88 -2.76
N ARG A 3 12.13 -14.34 -3.98
CA ARG A 3 11.23 -13.18 -4.22
C ARG A 3 9.77 -13.44 -3.79
N LEU A 4 9.26 -14.65 -4.06
CA LEU A 4 7.91 -15.07 -3.65
C LEU A 4 7.76 -15.10 -2.13
N ILE A 5 8.74 -15.66 -1.41
CA ILE A 5 8.72 -15.74 0.06
C ILE A 5 8.73 -14.33 0.66
N VAL A 6 9.60 -13.46 0.16
CA VAL A 6 9.70 -12.06 0.63
C VAL A 6 8.41 -11.29 0.32
N GLY A 7 7.84 -11.43 -0.88
CA GLY A 7 6.60 -10.76 -1.25
C GLY A 7 5.39 -11.21 -0.42
N ILE A 8 5.31 -12.51 -0.10
CA ILE A 8 4.28 -13.05 0.80
C ILE A 8 4.46 -12.51 2.23
N ILE A 9 5.70 -12.40 2.72
CA ILE A 9 5.97 -11.80 4.04
C ILE A 9 5.53 -10.33 4.07
N ILE A 10 5.83 -9.55 3.02
CA ILE A 10 5.40 -8.15 2.91
C ILE A 10 3.88 -8.05 2.86
N ALA A 11 3.21 -8.90 2.08
CA ALA A 11 1.76 -8.95 2.01
C ALA A 11 1.14 -9.33 3.37
N PHE A 12 1.76 -10.25 4.10
CA PHE A 12 1.33 -10.62 5.44
C PHE A 12 1.49 -9.46 6.44
N ILE A 13 2.57 -8.68 6.36
CA ILE A 13 2.75 -7.48 7.17
C ILE A 13 1.67 -6.43 6.85
N GLY A 14 1.38 -6.21 5.56
CA GLY A 14 0.29 -5.34 5.12
C GLY A 14 -1.07 -5.81 5.63
N PHE A 15 -1.31 -7.13 5.64
CA PHE A 15 -2.53 -7.71 6.20
C PHE A 15 -2.66 -7.46 7.70
N VAL A 16 -1.58 -7.62 8.47
CA VAL A 16 -1.57 -7.33 9.91
C VAL A 16 -1.84 -5.84 10.16
N LEU A 17 -1.32 -4.94 9.32
CA LEU A 17 -1.61 -3.50 9.38
C LEU A 17 -3.11 -3.21 9.18
N VAL A 18 -3.75 -3.85 8.20
CA VAL A 18 -5.21 -3.72 7.98
C VAL A 18 -5.99 -4.31 9.14
N TRP A 19 -5.63 -5.51 9.61
CA TRP A 19 -6.34 -6.20 10.67
C TRP A 19 -6.24 -5.47 12.01
N LYS A 20 -5.05 -4.95 12.35
CA LYS A 20 -4.79 -4.18 13.58
C LYS A 20 -4.84 -2.67 13.39
N THR A 21 -5.68 -2.17 12.48
CA THR A 21 -5.83 -0.72 12.25
C THR A 21 -6.14 0.07 13.53
N GLU A 22 -6.99 -0.44 14.42
CA GLU A 22 -7.33 0.25 15.68
C GLU A 22 -6.13 0.39 16.61
N TRP A 23 -5.26 -0.62 16.67
CA TRP A 23 -4.03 -0.55 17.45
C TRP A 23 -3.11 0.55 16.90
N PHE A 24 -3.01 0.69 15.57
CA PHE A 24 -2.23 1.77 14.96
C PHE A 24 -2.79 3.15 15.26
N ILE A 25 -4.12 3.33 15.23
CA ILE A 25 -4.75 4.61 15.57
C ILE A 25 -4.53 4.97 17.04
N LEU A 26 -4.59 3.99 17.94
CA LEU A 26 -4.38 4.21 19.37
C LEU A 26 -2.92 4.52 19.72
N ASN A 27 -1.95 3.99 18.97
CA ASN A 27 -0.51 4.22 19.23
C ASN A 27 0.09 5.40 18.44
N VAL A 28 -0.29 5.56 17.18
CA VAL A 28 0.25 6.60 16.27
C VAL A 28 -0.62 7.86 16.30
N GLY A 29 -1.91 7.72 16.60
CA GLY A 29 -2.87 8.82 16.61
C GLY A 29 -3.65 8.96 15.31
N ARG A 30 -4.54 9.94 15.31
CA ARG A 30 -5.35 10.33 14.14
C ARG A 30 -4.54 11.20 13.20
N ILE A 31 -4.83 11.11 11.91
CA ILE A 31 -4.21 11.93 10.87
C ILE A 31 -5.19 13.05 10.51
N ASP A 32 -4.85 14.30 10.81
CA ASP A 32 -5.74 15.45 10.58
C ASP A 32 -6.15 15.60 9.10
N TRP A 33 -5.22 15.36 8.18
CA TRP A 33 -5.52 15.36 6.74
C TRP A 33 -6.59 14.33 6.37
N ALA A 34 -6.52 13.14 6.98
CA ALA A 34 -7.47 12.07 6.73
C ALA A 34 -8.82 12.35 7.39
N GLU A 35 -8.86 12.93 8.58
CA GLU A 35 -10.11 13.36 9.19
C GLU A 35 -10.79 14.47 8.36
N GLN A 36 -10.03 15.37 7.74
CA GLN A 36 -10.57 16.45 6.91
C GLN A 36 -11.07 16.00 5.54
N HIS A 37 -10.40 15.03 4.90
CA HIS A 37 -10.73 14.59 3.52
C HIS A 37 -11.51 13.27 3.45
N LEU A 38 -11.43 12.43 4.48
CA LEU A 38 -12.07 11.11 4.57
C LEU A 38 -13.04 11.03 5.77
N GLY A 39 -13.47 12.19 6.28
CA GLY A 39 -14.12 12.38 7.59
C GLY A 39 -15.53 11.80 7.77
N THR A 40 -16.12 11.15 6.78
CA THR A 40 -17.52 10.66 6.87
C THR A 40 -17.69 9.52 7.89
N GLU A 41 -16.66 8.71 8.18
CA GLU A 41 -16.75 7.57 9.12
C GLU A 41 -15.47 7.32 9.95
N GLY A 42 -14.73 8.39 10.29
CA GLY A 42 -13.44 8.28 10.98
C GLY A 42 -12.30 8.08 9.99
N GLY A 43 -11.99 9.16 9.27
CA GLY A 43 -11.07 9.16 8.13
C GLY A 43 -9.69 8.58 8.42
N SER A 44 -9.20 8.67 9.65
CA SER A 44 -7.96 8.01 10.06
C SER A 44 -8.05 6.48 9.95
N ARG A 45 -9.18 5.85 10.32
CA ARG A 45 -9.40 4.39 10.16
C ARG A 45 -9.32 3.98 8.70
N LEU A 46 -9.97 4.74 7.83
CA LEU A 46 -9.93 4.47 6.41
C LEU A 46 -8.52 4.67 5.84
N ALA A 47 -7.82 5.73 6.22
CA ALA A 47 -6.46 6.00 5.76
C ALA A 47 -5.49 4.87 6.12
N TYR A 48 -5.50 4.39 7.38
CA TYR A 48 -4.63 3.28 7.78
C TYR A 48 -4.99 1.96 7.07
N LYS A 49 -6.28 1.67 6.85
CA LYS A 49 -6.71 0.49 6.06
C LYS A 49 -6.29 0.59 4.60
N VAL A 50 -6.40 1.77 3.99
CA VAL A 50 -5.98 2.02 2.61
C VAL A 50 -4.47 1.85 2.49
N LEU A 51 -3.68 2.43 3.41
CA LEU A 51 -2.24 2.24 3.45
C LEU A 51 -1.86 0.77 3.60
N GLY A 52 -2.50 0.04 4.52
CA GLY A 52 -2.27 -1.40 4.69
C GLY A 52 -2.59 -2.19 3.41
N THR A 53 -3.72 -1.87 2.75
CA THR A 53 -4.09 -2.49 1.46
C THR A 53 -3.07 -2.21 0.36
N LEU A 54 -2.54 -0.98 0.28
CA LEU A 54 -1.48 -0.64 -0.68
C LEU A 54 -0.21 -1.44 -0.43
N ILE A 55 0.16 -1.67 0.83
CA ILE A 55 1.32 -2.50 1.19
C ILE A 55 1.08 -3.96 0.80
N ILE A 56 -0.13 -4.48 0.98
CA ILE A 56 -0.50 -5.82 0.51
C ILE A 56 -0.32 -5.92 -1.01
N LEU A 57 -0.86 -4.95 -1.76
CA LEU A 57 -0.73 -4.92 -3.21
C LEU A 57 0.74 -4.83 -3.65
N ALA A 58 1.55 -3.99 -3.01
CA ALA A 58 2.98 -3.89 -3.28
C ALA A 58 3.71 -5.21 -3.00
N GLY A 59 3.39 -5.88 -1.88
CA GLY A 59 3.94 -7.19 -1.55
C GLY A 59 3.58 -8.28 -2.56
N LEU A 60 2.33 -8.29 -3.03
CA LEU A 60 1.87 -9.22 -4.07
C LEU A 60 2.50 -8.92 -5.43
N MET A 61 2.67 -7.65 -5.80
CA MET A 61 3.38 -7.25 -7.02
C MET A 61 4.84 -7.68 -6.99
N TYR A 62 5.51 -7.55 -5.84
CA TYR A 62 6.87 -8.04 -5.66
C TYR A 62 6.95 -9.57 -5.69
N ALA A 63 5.97 -10.27 -5.10
CA ALA A 63 5.90 -11.74 -5.11
C ALA A 63 5.78 -12.29 -6.54
N THR A 64 4.95 -11.64 -7.37
CA THR A 64 4.61 -12.07 -8.74
C THR A 64 5.61 -11.62 -9.80
N ASP A 65 6.68 -10.94 -9.40
CA ASP A 65 7.65 -10.30 -10.31
C ASP A 65 7.03 -9.27 -11.28
N LEU A 66 5.81 -8.80 -10.98
CA LEU A 66 5.16 -7.73 -11.72
C LEU A 66 5.72 -6.36 -11.37
N SER A 67 6.54 -6.24 -10.33
CA SER A 67 7.11 -4.96 -9.90
C SER A 67 7.93 -4.29 -11.00
N ASP A 68 8.74 -5.06 -11.73
CA ASP A 68 9.62 -4.52 -12.78
C ASP A 68 8.79 -4.05 -13.98
N ASN A 69 7.77 -4.82 -14.37
CA ASN A 69 6.82 -4.48 -15.45
C ASN A 69 5.93 -3.28 -15.09
N PHE A 70 5.48 -3.20 -13.84
CA PHE A 70 4.68 -2.07 -13.39
C PHE A 70 5.51 -0.80 -13.33
N MET A 71 6.76 -0.87 -12.86
CA MET A 71 7.62 0.30 -12.77
C MET A 71 8.03 0.80 -14.17
N SER A 72 8.27 -0.11 -15.13
CA SER A 72 8.50 0.31 -16.52
C SER A 72 7.27 0.99 -17.11
N TRP A 73 6.08 0.40 -16.96
CA TRP A 73 4.83 1.01 -17.41
C TRP A 73 4.56 2.36 -16.74
N PHE A 74 4.78 2.46 -15.43
CA PHE A 74 4.56 3.69 -14.66
C PHE A 74 5.52 4.79 -15.09
N VAL A 75 6.81 4.45 -15.24
CA VAL A 75 7.82 5.41 -15.73
C VAL A 75 7.50 5.85 -17.15
N GLU A 76 7.14 4.93 -18.04
CA GLU A 76 6.75 5.26 -19.42
C GLU A 76 5.49 6.13 -19.47
N GLY A 77 4.48 5.83 -18.65
CA GLY A 77 3.23 6.59 -18.58
C GLY A 77 3.40 7.98 -17.97
N VAL A 78 4.18 8.10 -16.88
CA VAL A 78 4.40 9.35 -16.16
C VAL A 78 5.41 10.25 -16.87
N PHE A 79 6.53 9.68 -17.33
CA PHE A 79 7.57 10.45 -18.02
C PHE A 79 7.33 10.56 -19.52
N LYS A 80 6.24 9.98 -20.05
CA LYS A 80 5.85 9.99 -21.46
C LYS A 80 7.07 9.94 -22.37
N THR A 81 7.98 9.00 -22.10
CA THR A 81 9.16 8.81 -22.92
C THR A 81 8.66 8.14 -24.19
N GLY A 82 8.20 8.96 -25.13
CA GLY A 82 7.85 8.55 -26.47
C GLY A 82 9.11 8.08 -27.17
N LYS A 83 9.47 6.82 -26.96
CA LYS A 83 10.28 6.12 -27.94
C LYS A 83 9.40 5.90 -29.16
N LYS A 84 9.67 6.71 -30.19
CA LYS A 84 9.37 6.35 -31.59
C LYS A 84 9.98 4.99 -31.90
#